data_AF-A0ABC9CZQ8-F1
#
_entry.id   AF-A0ABC9CZQ8-F1
#
_cell.length_a   1.000
_cell.length_b   1.000
_cell.length_c   1.000
_cell.angle_alpha   90.00
_cell.angle_beta   90.00
_cell.angle_gamma   90.00
#
_symmetry.space_group_name_H-M   'P 1'
#
loop_
_entity.id
_entity.type
_entity.pdbx_description
1 polymer ?
#
loop_
_entity_poly.entity_id
_entity_poly.type
_entity_poly.pdbx_seq_one_letter_code
_entity_poly.pdbx_strand_id
1 'polypeptide(L)'
;MEWELTEVPGNLASSLQAIVDVVAANIEPKLASTLIRQLSQACPLENLRHVKRVRRRTECGKSELSIILCLSTGSQTCSKQLPVDVQKIVDTYQLSPFSAKVSMCSATSKEEWEEQCKLWPTSYHPAHDLSIIHGFREDELPSIFNCMKIAIELSKVGNAVIIVDPLSTQIIAKATDKTHQHDTSENKFFMKESTDNNGNLLLPISFLSKCKSLNMEVSCINPWGWMKQRTMGKKPLPSENFFAWHPLRHAAMVAIENAAERDRLMFPSTSITKPDSNGNLKNYNDNEPAKRLKTDTKDKEQSADESCCSDLSETTRPYLCTGFDIYLVWEPCAMCAMALLHHRFKRVFYAFPNPVNGALGGVYRLHGEKSLNHHYNVFRVSVPEAYLNGLNDGSKEC
;
A
#
# COMPACT_ATOMS: atom_id res chain seq x y z
N MET A 1 -13.13 -0.73 -26.51
CA MET A 1 -12.80 -1.28 -25.18
C MET A 1 -13.57 -0.49 -24.15
N GLU A 2 -14.20 -1.18 -23.22
CA GLU A 2 -14.93 -0.58 -22.10
C GLU A 2 -13.97 -0.21 -20.97
N TRP A 3 -14.46 0.51 -19.96
CA TRP A 3 -13.68 0.79 -18.76
C TRP A 3 -13.53 -0.50 -17.96
N GLU A 4 -12.30 -0.85 -17.58
CA GLU A 4 -12.01 -2.07 -16.83
C GLU A 4 -11.20 -1.75 -15.58
N LEU A 5 -11.40 -2.56 -14.53
CA LEU A 5 -10.69 -2.44 -13.27
C LEU A 5 -9.87 -3.72 -13.04
N THR A 6 -8.58 -3.59 -12.78
CA THR A 6 -7.68 -4.73 -12.53
C THR A 6 -6.95 -4.53 -11.21
N GLU A 7 -6.95 -5.54 -10.34
CA GLU A 7 -6.16 -5.50 -9.11
C GLU A 7 -4.66 -5.63 -9.42
N VAL A 8 -3.84 -4.86 -8.72
CA VAL A 8 -2.38 -4.90 -8.82
C VAL A 8 -1.84 -5.68 -7.62
N PRO A 9 -1.43 -6.95 -7.81
CA PRO A 9 -1.04 -7.78 -6.69
C PRO A 9 0.25 -7.25 -6.04
N GLY A 10 0.22 -7.13 -4.70
CA GLY A 10 1.36 -6.66 -3.91
C GLY A 10 2.53 -7.64 -3.90
N ASN A 11 2.24 -8.94 -3.86
CA ASN A 11 3.24 -9.97 -4.08
C ASN A 11 3.29 -10.28 -5.57
N LEU A 12 4.50 -10.42 -6.13
CA LEU A 12 4.61 -11.18 -7.37
C LEU A 12 3.97 -12.53 -7.04
N ALA A 13 2.88 -12.87 -7.73
CA ALA A 13 2.45 -14.24 -7.83
C ALA A 13 3.62 -14.98 -8.49
N SER A 14 4.62 -15.39 -7.71
CA SER A 14 5.50 -16.48 -8.06
C SER A 14 4.61 -17.70 -7.93
N SER A 15 3.82 -17.92 -8.97
CA SER A 15 3.34 -19.22 -9.40
C SER A 15 4.55 -20.13 -9.53
N LEU A 16 5.02 -20.64 -8.40
CA LEU A 16 5.91 -21.76 -8.17
C LEU A 16 6.07 -21.78 -6.66
N GLN A 17 5.43 -22.75 -6.01
CA GLN A 17 5.56 -23.06 -4.59
C GLN A 17 7.04 -22.96 -4.19
N ALA A 18 7.43 -21.85 -3.57
CA ALA A 18 8.77 -21.71 -3.00
C ALA A 18 8.82 -22.68 -1.82
N ILE A 19 9.29 -23.90 -2.07
CA ILE A 19 9.41 -24.94 -1.07
C ILE A 19 10.75 -24.75 -0.37
N VAL A 20 10.73 -24.81 0.96
CA VAL A 20 11.92 -24.75 1.79
C VAL A 20 12.11 -26.07 2.52
N ASP A 21 13.36 -26.53 2.58
CA ASP A 21 13.73 -27.71 3.34
C ASP A 21 13.89 -27.36 4.83
N VAL A 22 13.27 -28.16 5.67
CA VAL A 22 13.33 -28.06 7.14
C VAL A 22 13.81 -29.37 7.73
N VAL A 23 14.39 -29.29 8.93
CA VAL A 23 14.71 -30.46 9.73
C VAL A 23 13.59 -30.64 10.76
N ALA A 24 12.98 -31.82 10.77
CA ALA A 24 11.93 -32.22 11.70
C ALA A 24 12.36 -33.47 12.47
N ALA A 25 11.70 -33.79 13.58
CA ALA A 25 11.93 -35.03 14.32
C ALA A 25 10.63 -35.61 14.85
N ASN A 26 10.59 -36.92 15.07
CA ASN A 26 9.45 -37.59 15.67
C ASN A 26 9.51 -37.45 17.20
N ILE A 27 8.36 -37.22 17.82
CA ILE A 27 8.25 -36.92 19.25
C ILE A 27 7.08 -37.65 19.88
N GLU A 28 7.21 -37.92 21.18
CA GLU A 28 6.10 -38.40 21.98
C GLU A 28 5.11 -37.25 22.29
N PRO A 29 3.79 -37.52 22.35
CA PRO A 29 2.79 -36.51 22.66
C PRO A 29 3.04 -35.74 23.97
N LYS A 30 3.61 -36.41 24.98
CA LYS A 30 3.91 -35.82 26.31
C LYS A 30 4.98 -34.74 26.26
N LEU A 31 5.88 -34.78 25.28
CA LEU A 31 7.01 -33.86 25.14
C LEU A 31 6.69 -32.63 24.29
N ALA A 32 5.55 -32.64 23.58
CA ALA A 32 5.23 -31.65 22.55
C ALA A 32 5.21 -30.20 23.07
N SER A 33 4.52 -29.94 24.19
CA SER A 33 4.41 -28.58 24.75
C SER A 33 5.76 -28.04 25.22
N THR A 34 6.56 -28.88 25.88
CA THR A 34 7.90 -28.53 26.34
C THR A 34 8.84 -28.23 25.18
N LEU A 35 8.86 -29.08 24.16
CA LEU A 35 9.70 -28.91 22.98
C LEU A 35 9.29 -27.69 22.15
N ILE A 36 7.99 -27.43 21.97
CA ILE A 36 7.51 -26.21 21.31
C ILE A 36 8.06 -24.97 22.01
N ARG A 37 7.99 -24.91 23.36
CA ARG A 37 8.47 -23.75 24.11
C ARG A 37 9.97 -23.55 23.97
N GLN A 38 10.76 -24.61 24.14
CA GLN A 38 12.23 -24.54 24.03
C GLN A 38 12.68 -24.18 22.62
N LEU A 39 12.10 -24.80 21.59
CA LEU A 39 12.43 -24.51 20.20
C LEU A 39 11.97 -23.11 19.78
N SER A 40 10.90 -22.57 20.35
CA SER A 40 10.46 -21.19 20.06
C SER A 40 11.42 -20.16 20.64
N GLN A 41 12.16 -20.49 21.70
CA GLN A 41 13.22 -19.66 22.25
C GLN A 41 14.55 -19.84 21.50
N ALA A 42 14.92 -21.10 21.20
CA ALA A 42 16.21 -21.42 20.58
C ALA A 42 16.26 -21.16 19.07
N CYS A 43 15.16 -21.38 18.36
CA CYS A 43 15.09 -21.23 16.89
C CYS A 43 13.66 -20.84 16.45
N PRO A 44 13.27 -19.57 16.59
CA PRO A 44 11.96 -19.10 16.15
C PRO A 44 11.79 -19.20 14.62
N LEU A 45 10.59 -19.60 14.17
CA LEU A 45 10.23 -19.70 12.75
C LEU A 45 9.77 -18.34 12.19
N GLU A 46 10.63 -17.32 12.24
CA GLU A 46 10.25 -15.93 11.96
C GLU A 46 9.60 -15.74 10.57
N ASN A 47 10.11 -16.45 9.56
CA ASN A 47 9.65 -16.40 8.18
C ASN A 47 8.61 -17.48 7.82
N LEU A 48 8.21 -18.33 8.77
CA LEU A 48 7.30 -19.48 8.55
C LEU A 48 6.19 -19.53 9.63
N ARG A 49 5.65 -18.37 10.03
CA ARG A 49 4.63 -18.28 11.10
C ARG A 49 3.32 -18.99 10.74
N HIS A 50 3.00 -19.13 9.46
CA HIS A 50 1.83 -19.88 8.97
C HIS A 50 2.03 -21.40 9.05
N VAL A 51 3.25 -21.90 9.22
CA VAL A 51 3.52 -23.33 9.28
C VAL A 51 3.28 -23.82 10.71
N LYS A 52 2.43 -24.85 10.88
CA LYS A 52 2.23 -25.44 12.21
C LYS A 52 3.48 -26.18 12.62
N ARG A 53 4.07 -25.83 13.76
CA ARG A 53 5.34 -26.43 14.21
C ARG A 53 5.25 -27.95 14.44
N VAL A 54 4.08 -28.45 14.81
CA VAL A 54 3.80 -29.86 15.05
C VAL A 54 2.82 -30.39 14.01
N ARG A 55 3.10 -31.58 13.48
CA ARG A 55 2.21 -32.34 12.60
C ARG A 55 1.87 -33.67 13.26
N ARG A 56 0.60 -34.07 13.17
CA ARG A 56 0.16 -35.44 13.50
C ARG A 56 -0.05 -36.21 12.20
N ARG A 57 0.51 -37.42 12.12
CA ARG A 57 0.20 -38.41 11.07
C ARG A 57 -0.44 -39.62 11.72
N THR A 58 -1.37 -40.24 11.00
CA THR A 58 -2.01 -41.49 11.42
C THR A 58 -1.71 -42.52 10.36
N GLU A 59 -0.79 -43.43 10.63
CA GLU A 59 -0.46 -44.56 9.76
C GLU A 59 -0.83 -45.86 10.49
N CYS A 60 -1.64 -46.71 9.85
CA CYS A 60 -2.07 -48.01 10.38
C CYS A 60 -2.63 -48.00 11.82
N GLY A 61 -3.38 -46.96 12.20
CA GLY A 61 -4.01 -46.83 13.53
C GLY A 61 -3.08 -46.33 14.64
N LYS A 62 -1.80 -46.08 14.35
CA LYS A 62 -0.86 -45.45 15.29
C LYS A 62 -0.73 -43.96 14.94
N SER A 63 -0.94 -43.10 15.95
CA SER A 63 -0.75 -41.65 15.81
C SER A 63 0.71 -41.31 16.09
N GLU A 64 1.40 -40.80 15.08
CA GLU A 64 2.77 -40.32 15.18
C GLU A 64 2.80 -38.78 15.13
N LEU A 65 3.57 -38.17 16.03
CA LEU A 65 3.75 -36.72 16.10
C LEU A 65 5.15 -36.36 15.64
N SER A 66 5.25 -35.37 14.75
CA SER A 66 6.53 -34.81 14.31
C SER A 66 6.56 -33.31 14.58
N ILE A 67 7.73 -32.78 14.93
CA ILE A 67 7.96 -31.36 15.21
C ILE A 67 9.07 -30.80 14.31
N ILE A 68 8.91 -29.56 13.84
CA ILE A 68 9.96 -28.82 13.13
C ILE A 68 10.99 -28.27 14.12
N LEU A 69 12.25 -28.67 13.93
CA LEU A 69 13.39 -28.23 14.73
C LEU A 69 13.92 -26.89 14.21
N CYS A 70 14.36 -26.84 12.94
CA CYS A 70 14.94 -25.65 12.32
C CYS A 70 14.86 -25.68 10.78
N LEU A 71 15.23 -24.58 10.13
CA LEU A 71 15.46 -24.52 8.68
C LEU A 71 16.72 -25.31 8.31
N SER A 72 16.72 -25.94 7.13
CA SER A 72 17.91 -26.64 6.62
C SER A 72 18.88 -25.65 5.97
N THR A 73 20.06 -25.47 6.56
CA THR A 73 21.15 -24.68 5.96
C THR A 73 21.83 -25.47 4.85
N GLY A 74 21.53 -25.14 3.60
CA GLY A 74 22.12 -25.80 2.43
C GLY A 74 23.56 -25.37 2.19
N SER A 75 24.54 -26.22 2.54
CA SER A 75 25.83 -26.24 1.85
C SER A 75 26.21 -27.69 1.53
N GLN A 76 26.64 -27.92 0.30
CA GLN A 76 26.74 -29.24 -0.35
C GLN A 76 27.91 -30.14 0.13
N THR A 77 28.47 -29.95 1.32
CA THR A 77 29.55 -30.81 1.82
C THR A 77 29.42 -31.12 3.31
N CYS A 78 29.11 -32.39 3.60
CA CYS A 78 29.26 -33.12 4.87
C CYS A 78 28.73 -32.49 6.18
N SER A 79 27.73 -33.18 6.75
CA SER A 79 27.04 -32.96 8.04
C SER A 79 26.05 -31.79 8.06
N LYS A 80 24.76 -32.13 8.23
CA LYS A 80 23.69 -31.17 8.50
C LYS A 80 23.97 -30.54 9.87
N GLN A 81 24.66 -29.40 9.94
CA GLN A 81 24.91 -28.72 11.20
C GLN A 81 23.60 -28.09 11.69
N LEU A 82 23.00 -28.73 12.69
CA LEU A 82 21.94 -28.13 13.48
C LEU A 82 22.54 -26.96 14.29
N PRO A 83 21.79 -25.86 14.51
CA PRO A 83 22.20 -24.83 15.46
C PRO A 83 22.53 -25.45 16.81
N VAL A 84 23.58 -24.96 17.48
CA VAL A 84 24.12 -25.56 18.72
C VAL A 84 23.04 -25.78 19.78
N ASP A 85 22.11 -24.84 19.93
CA ASP A 85 21.02 -24.96 20.91
C ASP A 85 19.94 -25.97 20.51
N VAL A 86 19.74 -26.16 19.19
CA VAL A 86 18.85 -27.20 18.67
C VAL A 86 19.49 -28.58 18.82
N GLN A 87 20.80 -28.69 18.60
CA GLN A 87 21.54 -29.94 18.80
C GLN A 87 21.45 -30.42 20.25
N LYS A 88 21.63 -29.51 21.23
CA LYS A 88 21.45 -29.84 22.66
C LYS A 88 20.06 -30.42 22.95
N ILE A 89 19.01 -29.87 22.34
CA ILE A 89 17.63 -30.37 22.51
C ILE A 89 17.50 -31.76 21.89
N VAL A 90 18.06 -31.97 20.69
CA VAL A 90 18.06 -33.28 20.02
C VAL A 90 18.74 -34.34 20.88
N ASP A 91 19.91 -34.03 21.46
CA ASP A 91 20.67 -34.97 22.28
C ASP A 91 19.97 -35.25 23.62
N THR A 92 19.40 -34.22 24.26
CA THR A 92 18.70 -34.33 25.55
C THR A 92 17.49 -35.26 25.48
N TYR A 93 16.74 -35.19 24.38
CA TYR A 93 15.51 -35.98 24.18
C TYR A 93 15.70 -37.16 23.22
N GLN A 94 16.94 -37.44 22.79
CA GLN A 94 17.30 -38.50 21.85
C GLN A 94 16.41 -38.50 20.59
N LEU A 95 16.16 -37.31 20.05
CA LEU A 95 15.29 -37.14 18.89
C LEU A 95 15.95 -37.69 17.63
N SER A 96 15.14 -38.20 16.69
CA SER A 96 15.59 -38.68 15.39
C SER A 96 15.28 -37.65 14.28
N PRO A 97 16.27 -36.83 13.84
CA PRO A 97 16.01 -35.78 12.87
C PRO A 97 15.90 -36.35 11.44
N PHE A 98 14.95 -35.84 10.67
CA PHE A 98 14.75 -36.13 9.25
C PHE A 98 14.45 -34.85 8.48
N SER A 99 14.61 -34.90 7.15
CA SER A 99 14.32 -33.75 6.29
C SER A 99 12.86 -33.74 5.84
N ALA A 100 12.21 -32.58 5.92
CA ALA A 100 10.86 -32.35 5.44
C ALA A 100 10.80 -31.08 4.59
N LYS A 101 9.71 -30.93 3.82
CA LYS A 101 9.48 -29.79 2.93
C LYS A 101 8.27 -29.01 3.41
N VAL A 102 8.37 -27.68 3.39
CA VAL A 102 7.28 -26.77 3.78
C VAL A 102 7.14 -25.64 2.77
N SER A 103 5.93 -25.08 2.65
CA SER A 103 5.71 -23.88 1.85
C SER A 103 6.33 -22.65 2.54
N MET A 104 7.11 -21.87 1.79
CA MET A 104 7.68 -20.60 2.25
C MET A 104 6.61 -19.51 2.42
N CYS A 105 5.52 -19.58 1.65
CA CYS A 105 4.48 -18.57 1.63
C CYS A 105 3.18 -19.09 2.26
N SER A 106 2.45 -18.18 2.89
CA SER A 106 1.09 -18.44 3.36
C SER A 106 0.13 -18.50 2.16
N ALA A 107 -0.82 -19.43 2.19
CA ALA A 107 -1.78 -19.60 1.11
C ALA A 107 -2.70 -18.38 0.97
N THR A 108 -2.95 -18.00 -0.28
CA THR A 108 -3.87 -16.93 -0.68
C THR A 108 -5.25 -17.45 -1.08
N SER A 109 -5.33 -18.72 -1.50
CA SER A 109 -6.59 -19.40 -1.80
C SER A 109 -6.75 -20.67 -0.97
N LYS A 110 -7.97 -21.20 -0.93
CA LYS A 110 -8.27 -22.46 -0.25
C LYS A 110 -7.59 -23.64 -0.96
N GLU A 111 -7.60 -23.64 -2.29
CA GLU A 111 -6.97 -24.66 -3.13
C GLU A 111 -5.45 -24.66 -2.93
N GLU A 112 -4.83 -23.48 -2.88
CA GLU A 112 -3.41 -23.35 -2.56
C GLU A 112 -3.11 -23.90 -1.16
N TRP A 113 -3.95 -23.59 -0.17
CA TRP A 113 -3.79 -24.09 1.19
C TRP A 113 -3.87 -25.61 1.27
N GLU A 114 -4.81 -26.23 0.54
CA GLU A 114 -4.95 -27.69 0.46
C GLU A 114 -3.68 -28.33 -0.12
N GLU A 115 -3.11 -27.76 -1.18
CA GLU A 115 -1.83 -28.20 -1.74
C GLU A 115 -0.66 -28.03 -0.75
N GLN A 116 -0.60 -26.90 -0.06
CA GLN A 116 0.44 -26.65 0.96
C GLN A 116 0.35 -27.67 2.11
N CYS A 117 -0.86 -28.01 2.55
CA CYS A 117 -1.10 -28.99 3.60
C CYS A 117 -0.64 -30.41 3.24
N LYS A 118 -0.52 -30.75 1.95
CA LYS A 118 0.07 -32.03 1.50
C LYS A 118 1.56 -32.12 1.85
N LEU A 119 2.28 -30.99 1.86
CA LEU A 119 3.69 -30.93 2.28
C LEU A 119 3.80 -30.95 3.80
N TRP A 120 3.17 -29.97 4.45
CA TRP A 120 3.15 -29.83 5.90
C TRP A 120 1.94 -28.99 6.33
N PRO A 121 1.29 -29.28 7.47
CA PRO A 121 0.12 -28.51 7.89
C PRO A 121 0.43 -27.03 8.11
N THR A 122 -0.36 -26.16 7.48
CA THR A 122 -0.31 -24.70 7.64
C THR A 122 -1.62 -24.17 8.21
N SER A 123 -1.58 -22.97 8.82
CA SER A 123 -2.77 -22.22 9.19
C SER A 123 -3.29 -21.45 7.99
N TYR A 124 -4.59 -21.58 7.72
CA TYR A 124 -5.31 -20.74 6.76
C TYR A 124 -6.29 -19.87 7.50
N HIS A 125 -6.12 -18.56 7.32
CA HIS A 125 -7.06 -17.55 7.76
C HIS A 125 -7.55 -16.85 6.51
N PRO A 126 -8.68 -17.30 5.91
CA PRO A 126 -9.26 -16.60 4.78
C PRO A 126 -9.53 -15.15 5.21
N ALA A 127 -9.28 -14.19 4.32
CA ALA A 127 -9.77 -12.84 4.54
C ALA A 127 -11.28 -12.94 4.81
N HIS A 128 -11.74 -12.36 5.92
CA HIS A 128 -13.14 -12.40 6.35
C HIS A 128 -14.03 -11.55 5.44
N ASP A 129 -14.17 -11.91 4.17
CA ASP A 129 -15.34 -11.61 3.33
C ASP A 129 -15.18 -12.29 1.95
N LEU A 130 -15.95 -13.35 1.68
CA LEU A 130 -15.96 -14.02 0.37
C LEU A 130 -16.64 -13.16 -0.72
N SER A 131 -17.30 -12.05 -0.36
CA SER A 131 -17.85 -11.08 -1.31
C SER A 131 -16.83 -10.04 -1.78
N ILE A 132 -15.69 -9.93 -1.08
CA ILE A 132 -14.57 -9.04 -1.38
C ILE A 132 -13.46 -9.87 -2.03
N ILE A 133 -13.76 -10.52 -3.16
CA ILE A 133 -12.79 -11.37 -3.87
C ILE A 133 -11.62 -10.53 -4.42
N HIS A 134 -11.83 -9.21 -4.59
CA HIS A 134 -10.86 -8.25 -5.14
C HIS A 134 -10.82 -6.90 -4.39
N GLY A 135 -11.20 -6.80 -3.11
CA GLY A 135 -11.11 -5.51 -2.39
C GLY A 135 -12.16 -4.44 -2.78
N PHE A 136 -13.11 -4.74 -3.66
CA PHE A 136 -14.26 -3.89 -4.01
C PHE A 136 -15.48 -4.75 -4.36
N ARG A 137 -16.68 -4.17 -4.30
CA ARG A 137 -17.93 -4.79 -4.75
C ARG A 137 -18.29 -4.31 -6.16
N GLU A 138 -18.91 -5.16 -6.98
CA GLU A 138 -19.23 -4.82 -8.38
C GLU A 138 -20.19 -3.62 -8.50
N ASP A 139 -21.06 -3.38 -7.50
CA ASP A 139 -21.93 -2.20 -7.46
C ASP A 139 -21.17 -0.88 -7.27
N GLU A 140 -19.91 -0.92 -6.82
CA GLU A 140 -19.05 0.27 -6.70
C GLU A 140 -18.41 0.68 -8.04
N LEU A 141 -18.40 -0.19 -9.06
CA LEU A 141 -17.69 0.05 -10.33
C LEU A 141 -18.10 1.35 -11.04
N PRO A 142 -19.40 1.69 -11.18
CA PRO A 142 -19.79 2.95 -11.82
C PRO A 142 -19.24 4.18 -11.10
N SER A 143 -19.25 4.15 -9.75
CA SER A 143 -18.74 5.23 -8.91
C SER A 143 -17.22 5.35 -9.00
N ILE A 144 -16.49 4.23 -9.01
CA ILE A 144 -15.04 4.16 -9.22
C ILE A 144 -14.66 4.78 -10.57
N PHE A 145 -15.35 4.40 -11.65
CA PHE A 145 -15.08 4.95 -12.98
C PHE A 145 -15.43 6.44 -13.08
N ASN A 146 -16.52 6.88 -12.44
CA ASN A 146 -16.87 8.30 -12.38
C ASN A 146 -15.79 9.12 -11.65
N CYS A 147 -15.29 8.62 -10.52
CA CYS A 147 -14.19 9.25 -9.80
C CYS A 147 -12.92 9.34 -10.66
N MET A 148 -12.57 8.28 -11.39
CA MET A 148 -11.42 8.30 -12.28
C MET A 148 -11.59 9.28 -13.46
N LYS A 149 -12.80 9.40 -14.04
CA LYS A 149 -13.10 10.42 -15.07
C LYS A 149 -12.85 11.83 -14.54
N ILE A 150 -13.36 12.14 -13.34
CA ILE A 150 -13.12 13.43 -12.68
C ILE A 150 -11.62 13.70 -12.50
N ALA A 151 -10.84 12.69 -12.07
CA ALA A 151 -9.39 12.84 -11.93
C ALA A 151 -8.71 13.14 -13.28
N ILE A 152 -9.10 12.44 -14.36
CA ILE A 152 -8.55 12.65 -15.70
C ILE A 152 -8.92 14.03 -16.25
N GLU A 153 -10.15 14.49 -16.05
CA GLU A 153 -10.59 15.83 -16.46
C GLU A 153 -9.81 16.94 -15.74
N LEU A 154 -9.46 16.73 -14.46
CA LEU A 154 -8.60 17.63 -13.70
C LEU A 154 -7.14 17.63 -14.20
N SER A 155 -6.70 16.55 -14.84
CA SER A 155 -5.33 16.36 -15.33
C SER A 155 -5.01 17.06 -16.66
N LYS A 156 -5.94 17.86 -17.21
CA LYS A 156 -5.70 18.65 -18.43
C LYS A 156 -4.45 19.53 -18.36
N VAL A 157 -3.99 19.88 -17.15
CA VAL A 157 -2.81 20.73 -16.92
C VAL A 157 -1.66 19.95 -16.26
N GLY A 158 -1.62 18.61 -16.31
CA GLY A 158 -0.53 17.82 -15.72
C GLY A 158 -1.02 16.57 -14.98
N ASN A 159 -0.42 16.23 -13.85
CA ASN A 159 -0.91 15.13 -13.02
C ASN A 159 -2.02 15.60 -12.07
N ALA A 160 -3.02 14.76 -11.80
CA ALA A 160 -4.11 15.07 -10.89
C ALA A 160 -4.46 13.89 -9.98
N VAL A 161 -5.02 14.23 -8.82
CA VAL A 161 -5.42 13.30 -7.77
C VAL A 161 -6.71 13.78 -7.11
N ILE A 162 -7.59 12.85 -6.78
CA ILE A 162 -8.76 13.09 -5.92
C ILE A 162 -8.79 12.11 -4.75
N ILE A 163 -9.23 12.57 -3.60
CA ILE A 163 -9.47 11.78 -2.39
C ILE A 163 -10.97 11.75 -2.16
N VAL A 164 -11.52 10.55 -1.96
CA VAL A 164 -12.96 10.31 -1.85
C VAL A 164 -13.23 9.44 -0.63
N ASP A 165 -14.28 9.79 0.11
CA ASP A 165 -14.84 8.89 1.11
C ASP A 165 -15.73 7.84 0.42
N PRO A 166 -15.38 6.54 0.46
CA PRO A 166 -16.16 5.51 -0.22
C PRO A 166 -17.56 5.30 0.36
N LEU A 167 -17.80 5.67 1.63
CA LEU A 167 -19.11 5.48 2.26
C LEU A 167 -20.13 6.52 1.80
N SER A 168 -19.69 7.79 1.70
CA SER A 168 -20.55 8.90 1.29
C SER A 168 -20.43 9.22 -0.21
N THR A 169 -19.45 8.65 -0.91
CA THR A 169 -19.02 9.03 -2.28
C THR A 169 -18.63 10.51 -2.41
N GLN A 170 -18.35 11.17 -1.28
CA GLN A 170 -18.01 12.59 -1.26
C GLN A 170 -16.53 12.79 -1.57
N ILE A 171 -16.23 13.76 -2.44
CA ILE A 171 -14.86 14.19 -2.69
C ILE A 171 -14.37 15.03 -1.50
N ILE A 172 -13.36 14.52 -0.80
CA ILE A 172 -12.73 15.16 0.35
C ILE A 172 -11.75 16.24 -0.14
N ALA A 173 -10.91 15.90 -1.11
CA ALA A 173 -9.91 16.80 -1.67
C ALA A 173 -9.63 16.50 -3.15
N LYS A 174 -9.19 17.53 -3.87
CA LYS A 174 -8.71 17.48 -5.25
C LYS A 174 -7.37 18.21 -5.33
N ALA A 175 -6.44 17.74 -6.14
CA ALA A 175 -5.18 18.44 -6.37
C ALA A 175 -4.54 18.09 -7.71
N THR A 176 -3.68 18.99 -8.17
CA THR A 176 -2.76 18.80 -9.30
C THR A 176 -1.32 18.98 -8.84
N ASP A 177 -0.35 18.59 -9.68
CA ASP A 177 1.07 18.86 -9.41
C ASP A 177 1.29 20.37 -9.26
N LYS A 178 1.95 20.79 -8.17
CA LYS A 178 2.38 22.18 -7.91
C LYS A 178 3.89 22.33 -7.98
N THR A 179 4.56 21.43 -8.69
CA THR A 179 6.00 21.49 -8.96
C THR A 179 6.33 22.57 -9.98
N HIS A 180 5.37 22.92 -10.84
CA HIS A 180 5.43 24.00 -11.81
C HIS A 180 4.23 24.97 -11.65
N GLN A 181 4.43 26.30 -11.65
CA GLN A 181 3.38 27.25 -12.04
C GLN A 181 3.18 27.07 -13.54
N HIS A 182 2.03 26.55 -13.92
CA HIS A 182 1.49 26.84 -15.23
C HIS A 182 1.03 28.29 -15.17
N ASP A 183 1.78 29.20 -15.80
CA ASP A 183 1.24 30.53 -16.09
C ASP A 183 0.00 30.30 -16.96
N THR A 184 -1.17 30.42 -16.37
CA THR A 184 -2.42 30.59 -17.12
C THR A 184 -2.41 31.99 -17.70
N SER A 185 -1.54 32.22 -18.69
CA SER A 185 -1.64 33.34 -19.60
C SER A 185 -1.81 32.77 -21.00
N GLU A 186 -2.98 33.00 -21.58
CA GLU A 186 -3.23 32.79 -22.99
C GLU A 186 -2.10 33.37 -23.85
N ASN A 187 -1.76 32.67 -24.94
CA ASN A 187 -0.97 33.13 -26.09
C ASN A 187 0.56 33.30 -25.92
N LYS A 188 1.34 32.35 -26.45
CA LYS A 188 1.93 32.47 -27.81
C LYS A 188 2.78 31.24 -28.15
N PHE A 189 2.34 30.53 -29.19
CA PHE A 189 3.15 29.63 -30.00
C PHE A 189 4.44 30.33 -30.47
N PHE A 190 5.59 29.71 -30.20
CA PHE A 190 6.72 29.72 -31.14
C PHE A 190 7.48 28.40 -30.99
N MET A 191 7.14 27.43 -31.84
CA MET A 191 7.98 26.27 -32.12
C MET A 191 9.21 26.76 -32.89
N LYS A 192 10.39 26.47 -32.37
CA LYS A 192 11.62 26.42 -33.17
C LYS A 192 12.27 25.07 -32.88
N GLU A 193 12.19 24.17 -33.86
CA GLU A 193 12.92 22.91 -33.85
C GLU A 193 14.43 23.20 -33.94
N SER A 194 15.19 22.58 -33.05
CA SER A 194 16.61 22.32 -33.29
C SER A 194 16.92 20.91 -32.81
N THR A 195 17.24 20.05 -33.77
CA THR A 195 17.92 18.76 -33.58
C THR A 195 19.27 18.98 -32.89
N ASP A 196 19.67 18.02 -32.06
CA ASP A 196 21.08 17.88 -31.72
C ASP A 196 21.53 16.41 -31.73
N ASN A 197 22.69 16.21 -32.36
CA ASN A 197 23.47 14.98 -32.41
C ASN A 197 24.21 14.85 -31.09
N ASN A 198 23.82 13.91 -30.21
CA ASN A 198 24.72 13.12 -29.36
C ASN A 198 23.90 12.22 -28.43
N GLY A 199 24.02 10.91 -28.63
CA GLY A 199 23.17 9.88 -28.02
C GLY A 199 23.31 9.67 -26.52
N ASN A 200 22.31 8.94 -26.00
CA ASN A 200 22.17 8.16 -24.74
C ASN A 200 20.92 8.60 -23.95
N LEU A 201 20.00 7.75 -23.46
CA LEU A 201 19.83 6.30 -23.35
C LEU A 201 18.39 5.96 -23.76
N LEU A 202 18.20 4.98 -24.65
CA LEU A 202 16.90 4.50 -25.09
C LEU A 202 16.36 3.44 -24.12
N LEU A 203 15.30 3.78 -23.39
CA LEU A 203 14.37 2.79 -22.83
C LEU A 203 13.15 2.67 -23.77
N PRO A 204 12.44 1.52 -23.81
CA PRO A 204 11.51 1.21 -24.90
C PRO A 204 10.35 2.21 -24.96
N ILE A 205 10.37 3.07 -25.99
CA ILE A 205 9.36 4.11 -26.29
C ILE A 205 8.02 3.50 -26.75
N SER A 206 7.92 2.17 -26.88
CA SER A 206 6.75 1.50 -27.46
C SER A 206 5.47 1.63 -26.62
N PHE A 207 5.56 1.86 -25.31
CA PHE A 207 4.38 2.08 -24.44
C PHE A 207 3.99 3.56 -24.30
N LEU A 208 4.95 4.49 -24.46
CA LEU A 208 4.72 5.94 -24.32
C LEU A 208 4.07 6.57 -25.57
N SER A 209 4.17 5.93 -26.73
CA SER A 209 3.64 6.46 -28.00
C SER A 209 2.11 6.52 -28.08
N LYS A 210 1.40 5.81 -27.19
CA LYS A 210 -0.07 5.75 -27.16
C LYS A 210 -0.76 6.89 -26.41
N CYS A 211 -0.06 7.61 -25.53
CA CYS A 211 -0.66 8.66 -24.69
C CYS A 211 -0.21 10.06 -25.13
N LYS A 212 -0.49 10.45 -26.38
CA LYS A 212 -0.12 11.78 -26.92
C LYS A 212 -0.96 12.94 -26.34
N SER A 213 -2.03 12.66 -25.58
CA SER A 213 -3.00 13.66 -25.12
C SER A 213 -2.82 14.16 -23.68
N LEU A 214 -1.98 13.52 -22.86
CA LEU A 214 -1.71 13.94 -21.49
C LEU A 214 -0.30 14.50 -21.41
N ASN A 215 -0.15 15.72 -20.84
CA ASN A 215 1.15 16.38 -20.72
C ASN A 215 2.16 15.46 -20.01
N MET A 216 3.31 15.25 -20.66
CA MET A 216 4.37 14.35 -20.21
C MET A 216 5.17 14.90 -19.01
N GLU A 217 4.83 16.10 -18.53
CA GLU A 217 5.46 16.81 -17.40
C GLU A 217 4.86 16.37 -16.05
N VAL A 218 4.73 15.07 -15.85
CA VAL A 218 4.25 14.50 -14.58
C VAL A 218 5.41 14.36 -13.61
N SER A 219 5.30 14.98 -12.44
CA SER A 219 6.39 15.01 -11.44
C SER A 219 6.77 13.62 -10.94
N CYS A 220 5.78 12.73 -10.81
CA CYS A 220 5.99 11.33 -10.44
C CYS A 220 6.81 10.55 -11.50
N ILE A 221 6.74 10.92 -12.78
CA ILE A 221 7.47 10.24 -13.87
C ILE A 221 8.85 10.85 -14.04
N ASN A 222 8.94 12.18 -14.04
CA ASN A 222 10.18 12.91 -14.28
C ASN A 222 10.56 13.82 -13.10
N PRO A 223 11.09 13.25 -12.00
CA PRO A 223 11.47 14.01 -10.82
C PRO A 223 12.70 14.90 -11.03
N TRP A 224 13.30 14.92 -12.24
CA TRP A 224 14.48 15.75 -12.60
C TRP A 224 14.23 16.66 -13.80
N GLY A 225 13.03 16.64 -14.40
CA GLY A 225 12.70 17.44 -15.59
C GLY A 225 12.92 18.94 -15.40
N TRP A 226 12.77 19.41 -14.17
CA TRP A 226 13.00 20.78 -13.75
C TRP A 226 14.47 21.24 -13.83
N MET A 227 15.45 20.33 -13.82
CA MET A 227 16.87 20.71 -13.95
C MET A 227 17.21 21.18 -15.37
N LYS A 228 16.49 20.67 -16.39
CA LYS A 228 16.74 20.98 -17.81
C LYS A 228 16.25 22.36 -18.25
N GLN A 229 15.30 22.98 -17.56
CA GLN A 229 14.78 24.31 -17.94
C GLN A 229 15.55 25.50 -17.31
N ARG A 230 16.34 25.27 -16.26
CA ARG A 230 17.18 26.32 -15.64
C ARG A 230 18.31 26.83 -16.53
N THR A 231 18.68 26.09 -17.58
CA THR A 231 19.76 26.49 -18.50
C THR A 231 19.31 27.45 -19.61
N MET A 232 18.00 27.73 -19.75
CA MET A 232 17.48 28.57 -20.85
C MET A 232 16.67 29.82 -20.41
N GLY A 233 16.46 30.07 -19.11
CA GLY A 233 15.63 31.18 -18.61
C GLY A 233 16.35 32.09 -17.61
N LYS A 234 16.33 33.40 -17.87
CA LYS A 234 16.99 34.49 -17.13
C LYS A 234 16.86 34.42 -15.59
N LYS A 235 17.90 34.90 -14.88
CA LYS A 235 17.89 35.19 -13.43
C LYS A 235 16.72 36.14 -13.06
N PRO A 236 15.89 35.84 -12.05
CA PRO A 236 14.90 36.79 -11.55
C PRO A 236 15.54 37.81 -10.58
N LEU A 237 15.12 39.07 -10.68
CA LEU A 237 15.46 40.15 -9.74
C LEU A 237 14.71 39.98 -8.39
N PRO A 238 15.22 40.56 -7.28
CA PRO A 238 14.68 40.34 -5.95
C PRO A 238 13.70 41.46 -5.56
N SER A 239 12.40 41.29 -5.81
CA SER A 239 11.35 41.97 -5.04
C SER A 239 9.97 41.39 -5.37
N GLU A 240 9.26 41.01 -4.29
CA GLU A 240 7.85 40.60 -4.19
C GLU A 240 7.52 39.10 -4.45
N ASN A 241 7.10 38.44 -3.35
CA ASN A 241 6.58 37.08 -3.19
C ASN A 241 7.47 35.91 -3.67
N PHE A 242 8.36 35.52 -2.77
CA PHE A 242 9.26 34.37 -2.84
C PHE A 242 8.56 33.04 -3.24
N PHE A 243 8.95 32.54 -4.41
CA PHE A 243 8.85 31.18 -4.97
C PHE A 243 7.92 30.16 -4.28
N ALA A 244 6.69 30.03 -4.78
CA ALA A 244 5.73 28.97 -4.44
C ALA A 244 6.06 27.58 -5.07
N TRP A 245 7.34 27.26 -5.29
CA TRP A 245 7.77 26.11 -6.08
C TRP A 245 8.58 25.14 -5.22
N HIS A 246 8.17 23.88 -5.15
CA HIS A 246 8.93 22.87 -4.42
C HIS A 246 8.85 21.51 -5.13
N PRO A 247 9.99 20.84 -5.44
CA PRO A 247 10.02 19.61 -6.23
C PRO A 247 9.16 18.47 -5.68
N LEU A 248 8.92 18.44 -4.38
CA LEU A 248 8.13 17.38 -3.73
C LEU A 248 6.61 17.66 -3.74
N ARG A 249 6.13 18.77 -4.34
CA ARG A 249 4.68 19.09 -4.42
C ARG A 249 3.98 18.34 -5.54
N HIS A 250 4.10 17.02 -5.50
CA HIS A 250 3.34 16.12 -6.36
C HIS A 250 1.86 16.17 -5.97
N ALA A 251 0.96 15.89 -6.92
CA ALA A 251 -0.48 15.96 -6.78
C ALA A 251 -0.97 15.16 -5.55
N ALA A 252 -0.39 13.99 -5.27
CA ALA A 252 -0.72 13.19 -4.10
C ALA A 252 -0.40 13.92 -2.78
N MET A 253 0.76 14.57 -2.69
CA MET A 253 1.16 15.33 -1.50
C MET A 253 0.25 16.54 -1.28
N VAL A 254 -0.06 17.26 -2.37
CA VAL A 254 -0.96 18.41 -2.33
C VAL A 254 -2.39 17.98 -1.97
N ALA A 255 -2.87 16.83 -2.45
CA ALA A 255 -4.19 16.32 -2.10
C ALA A 255 -4.29 15.98 -0.60
N ILE A 256 -3.26 15.35 -0.04
CA ILE A 256 -3.18 15.05 1.40
C ILE A 256 -3.18 16.34 2.23
N GLU A 257 -2.40 17.34 1.81
CA GLU A 257 -2.36 18.66 2.46
C GLU A 257 -3.75 19.32 2.44
N ASN A 258 -4.42 19.33 1.28
CA ASN A 258 -5.78 19.85 1.13
C ASN A 258 -6.80 19.10 2.01
N ALA A 259 -6.68 17.78 2.14
CA ALA A 259 -7.53 16.98 3.03
C ALA A 259 -7.31 17.35 4.50
N ALA A 260 -6.05 17.50 4.92
CA ALA A 260 -5.70 17.91 6.28
C ALA A 260 -6.17 19.35 6.59
N GLU A 261 -6.09 20.27 5.62
CA GLU A 261 -6.63 21.63 5.75
C GLU A 261 -8.15 21.63 5.91
N ARG A 262 -8.87 20.84 5.10
CA ARG A 262 -10.30 20.63 5.27
C ARG A 262 -10.64 20.12 6.66
N ASP A 263 -9.92 19.13 7.16
CA ASP A 263 -10.17 18.58 8.50
C ASP A 263 -9.94 19.63 9.60
N ARG A 264 -8.95 20.51 9.46
CA ARG A 264 -8.73 21.63 10.41
C ARG A 264 -9.90 22.62 10.41
N LEU A 265 -10.52 22.86 9.27
CA LEU A 265 -11.66 23.77 9.14
C LEU A 265 -12.97 23.14 9.63
N MET A 266 -13.16 21.85 9.35
CA MET A 266 -14.36 21.10 9.74
C MET A 266 -14.35 20.72 11.23
N PHE A 267 -13.17 20.51 11.80
CA PHE A 267 -12.97 20.20 13.22
C PHE A 267 -12.01 21.22 13.84
N PRO A 268 -12.45 22.49 14.01
CA PRO A 268 -11.63 23.48 14.70
C PRO A 268 -11.34 23.00 16.11
N SER A 269 -10.06 22.94 16.48
CA SER A 269 -9.70 22.77 17.88
C SER A 269 -10.33 23.93 18.67
N THR A 270 -11.00 23.63 19.78
CA THR A 270 -11.67 24.62 20.65
C THR A 270 -10.70 25.63 21.29
N SER A 271 -9.42 25.62 20.90
CA SER A 271 -8.39 26.58 21.25
C SER A 271 -8.25 27.72 20.22
N ILE A 272 -9.37 28.35 19.83
CA ILE A 272 -9.28 29.71 19.31
C ILE A 272 -9.13 30.62 20.52
N THR A 273 -7.88 30.97 20.85
CA THR A 273 -7.55 32.11 21.71
C THR A 273 -8.26 33.35 21.19
N LYS A 274 -9.39 33.70 21.79
CA LYS A 274 -9.82 35.09 21.83
C LYS A 274 -8.93 35.79 22.85
N PRO A 275 -8.27 36.91 22.50
CA PRO A 275 -7.54 37.67 23.49
C PRO A 275 -8.55 38.32 24.43
N ASP A 276 -8.59 37.86 25.68
CA ASP A 276 -9.23 38.64 26.74
C ASP A 276 -8.40 39.91 26.97
N SER A 277 -9.08 40.99 27.36
CA SER A 277 -8.58 42.37 27.47
C SER A 277 -7.36 42.58 28.39
N ASN A 278 -6.85 41.52 29.04
CA ASN A 278 -5.77 41.56 30.02
C ASN A 278 -4.55 40.68 29.68
N GLY A 279 -4.42 40.17 28.43
CA GLY A 279 -3.12 39.69 27.91
C GLY A 279 -2.46 38.52 28.65
N ASN A 280 -3.21 37.66 29.33
CA ASN A 280 -2.67 36.49 30.03
C ASN A 280 -2.95 35.18 29.26
N LEU A 281 -1.89 34.49 28.84
CA LEU A 281 -1.93 33.19 28.17
C LEU A 281 -2.02 32.07 29.21
N LYS A 282 -3.20 31.48 29.41
CA LYS A 282 -3.35 30.21 30.13
C LYS A 282 -3.41 29.05 29.13
N ASN A 283 -2.30 28.33 29.00
CA ASN A 283 -2.28 27.04 28.31
C ASN A 283 -3.02 26.00 29.17
N TYR A 284 -4.14 25.49 28.67
CA TYR A 284 -4.66 24.21 29.10
C TYR A 284 -4.15 23.16 28.11
N ASN A 285 -3.34 22.22 28.61
CA ASN A 285 -2.92 21.05 27.85
C ASN A 285 -4.14 20.15 27.64
N ASP A 286 -4.62 20.04 26.41
CA ASP A 286 -5.52 18.97 26.03
C ASP A 286 -4.73 17.66 25.97
N ASN A 287 -4.95 16.82 26.98
CA ASN A 287 -4.68 15.40 26.91
C ASN A 287 -5.67 14.76 25.91
N GLU A 288 -5.44 14.94 24.62
CA GLU A 288 -6.03 14.04 23.61
C GLU A 288 -5.32 12.68 23.71
N PRO A 289 -6.04 11.58 23.97
CA PRO A 289 -5.39 10.29 24.07
C PRO A 289 -5.00 9.86 22.66
N ALA A 290 -3.70 9.73 22.41
CA ALA A 290 -3.21 8.84 21.37
C ALA A 290 -3.70 7.42 21.72
N LYS A 291 -4.90 7.05 21.25
CA LYS A 291 -5.46 5.70 21.39
C LYS A 291 -4.57 4.74 20.59
N ARG A 292 -3.48 4.30 21.24
CA ARG A 292 -2.95 2.95 21.08
C ARG A 292 -4.10 2.01 21.40
N LEU A 293 -4.67 1.37 20.37
CA LEU A 293 -5.45 0.15 20.55
C LEU A 293 -4.48 -0.93 21.05
N LYS A 294 -4.28 -0.94 22.38
CA LYS A 294 -3.78 -2.09 23.11
C LYS A 294 -4.99 -2.99 23.38
N THR A 295 -4.89 -4.22 22.92
CA THR A 295 -5.67 -5.35 23.42
C THR A 295 -5.48 -5.43 24.93
N ASP A 296 -6.51 -5.12 25.70
CA ASP A 296 -6.56 -5.50 27.11
C ASP A 296 -7.63 -6.58 27.27
N THR A 297 -7.13 -7.76 27.60
CA THR A 297 -7.90 -8.91 28.07
C THR A 297 -8.35 -8.58 29.48
N LYS A 298 -9.66 -8.57 29.72
CA LYS A 298 -10.22 -8.95 31.02
C LYS A 298 -11.70 -9.25 30.93
N ASP A 299 -11.99 -10.51 31.21
CA ASP A 299 -13.30 -11.09 31.43
C ASP A 299 -14.06 -10.33 32.53
N LYS A 300 -15.35 -10.05 32.28
CA LYS A 300 -16.45 -10.39 33.20
C LYS A 300 -17.81 -10.12 32.55
N GLU A 301 -18.64 -11.15 32.62
CA GLU A 301 -20.03 -11.27 32.15
C GLU A 301 -20.97 -10.31 32.90
N GLN A 302 -21.94 -9.69 32.21
CA GLN A 302 -23.37 -9.98 32.35
C GLN A 302 -24.29 -8.95 31.67
N SER A 303 -25.37 -9.51 31.11
CA SER A 303 -26.70 -8.98 30.78
C SER A 303 -26.90 -8.05 29.57
N ALA A 304 -27.83 -8.51 28.75
CA ALA A 304 -28.47 -7.85 27.63
C ALA A 304 -29.25 -6.61 28.04
N ASP A 305 -29.25 -5.59 27.18
CA ASP A 305 -30.47 -4.91 26.77
C ASP A 305 -30.28 -4.27 25.41
N GLU A 306 -31.11 -4.70 24.47
CA GLU A 306 -31.26 -4.16 23.14
C GLU A 306 -32.43 -3.16 23.22
N SER A 307 -32.16 -1.85 23.33
CA SER A 307 -33.18 -0.83 23.02
C SER A 307 -32.60 0.54 22.66
N CYS A 308 -32.86 0.91 21.40
CA CYS A 308 -33.19 2.22 20.82
C CYS A 308 -32.70 3.55 21.47
N CYS A 309 -31.86 4.22 20.68
CA CYS A 309 -31.87 5.66 20.32
C CYS A 309 -31.77 6.74 21.42
N SER A 310 -30.65 7.46 21.39
CA SER A 310 -30.71 8.93 21.44
C SER A 310 -29.67 9.52 20.49
N ASP A 311 -30.18 10.30 19.54
CA ASP A 311 -29.46 11.22 18.68
C ASP A 311 -28.44 12.03 19.47
N LEU A 312 -27.15 11.84 19.16
CA LEU A 312 -26.07 12.85 19.18
C LEU A 312 -24.87 12.18 18.52
N SER A 313 -24.77 12.28 17.19
CA SER A 313 -23.57 11.89 16.47
C SER A 313 -22.44 12.85 16.81
N GLU A 314 -21.71 12.56 17.90
CA GLU A 314 -20.41 13.16 18.15
C GLU A 314 -19.56 12.91 16.89
N THR A 315 -19.43 13.96 16.07
CA THR A 315 -18.73 13.91 14.80
C THR A 315 -17.24 13.79 15.12
N THR A 316 -16.80 12.56 15.39
CA THR A 316 -15.43 12.26 15.80
C THR A 316 -14.50 12.64 14.66
N ARG A 317 -13.50 13.47 14.95
CA ARG A 317 -12.52 13.91 13.96
C ARG A 317 -11.88 12.70 13.27
N PRO A 318 -11.85 12.64 11.92
CA PRO A 318 -11.20 11.56 11.21
C PRO A 318 -9.69 11.54 11.50
N TYR A 319 -9.12 10.34 11.64
CA TYR A 319 -7.69 10.16 11.82
C TYR A 319 -7.00 10.06 10.44
N LEU A 320 -6.31 11.14 10.03
CA LEU A 320 -5.66 11.23 8.72
C LEU A 320 -6.65 10.93 7.59
N CYS A 321 -6.26 10.15 6.58
CA CYS A 321 -7.12 9.70 5.49
C CYS A 321 -7.56 8.24 5.69
N THR A 322 -7.68 7.79 6.94
CA THR A 322 -8.02 6.39 7.25
C THR A 322 -9.39 6.03 6.68
N GLY A 323 -9.43 4.98 5.86
CA GLY A 323 -10.68 4.51 5.26
C GLY A 323 -11.05 5.17 3.93
N PHE A 324 -10.35 6.25 3.52
CA PHE A 324 -10.59 6.91 2.25
C PHE A 324 -9.92 6.19 1.08
N ASP A 325 -10.49 6.44 -0.10
CA ASP A 325 -9.96 6.01 -1.39
C ASP A 325 -9.30 7.18 -2.10
N ILE A 326 -8.24 6.89 -2.85
CA ILE A 326 -7.54 7.89 -3.64
C ILE A 326 -7.45 7.45 -5.10
N TYR A 327 -7.75 8.36 -6.01
CA TYR A 327 -7.71 8.14 -7.45
C TYR A 327 -6.64 9.05 -8.05
N LEU A 328 -5.63 8.44 -8.66
CA LEU A 328 -4.50 9.10 -9.29
C LEU A 328 -4.55 8.88 -10.81
N VAL A 329 -4.23 9.90 -11.59
CA VAL A 329 -4.13 9.71 -13.04
C VAL A 329 -2.91 8.85 -13.38
N TRP A 330 -1.76 9.12 -12.77
CA TRP A 330 -0.54 8.34 -12.94
C TRP A 330 -0.15 7.58 -11.69
N GLU A 331 0.46 6.41 -11.88
CA GLU A 331 1.01 5.60 -10.80
C GLU A 331 2.01 6.43 -9.96
N PRO A 332 1.83 6.49 -8.63
CA PRO A 332 2.66 7.30 -7.76
C PRO A 332 4.10 6.80 -7.70
N CYS A 333 5.04 7.74 -7.55
CA CYS A 333 6.43 7.40 -7.24
C CYS A 333 6.58 6.88 -5.80
N ALA A 334 7.77 6.36 -5.46
CA ALA A 334 8.05 5.79 -4.13
C ALA A 334 7.73 6.75 -2.97
N MET A 335 8.04 8.05 -3.12
CA MET A 335 7.70 9.07 -2.12
C MET A 335 6.18 9.17 -1.93
N CYS A 336 5.44 9.33 -3.03
CA CYS A 336 3.98 9.46 -2.98
C CYS A 336 3.34 8.18 -2.42
N ALA A 337 3.75 7.02 -2.89
CA ALA A 337 3.24 5.72 -2.41
C ALA A 337 3.48 5.54 -0.90
N MET A 338 4.67 5.88 -0.40
CA MET A 338 4.96 5.82 1.04
C MET A 338 4.13 6.85 1.83
N ALA A 339 3.87 8.04 1.27
CA ALA A 339 2.98 9.01 1.88
C ALA A 339 1.54 8.49 2.00
N LEU A 340 1.02 7.77 0.98
CA LEU A 340 -0.29 7.13 1.04
C LEU A 340 -0.35 6.09 2.16
N LEU A 341 0.70 5.30 2.33
CA LEU A 341 0.82 4.34 3.42
C LEU A 341 0.74 5.01 4.79
N HIS A 342 1.50 6.09 4.99
CA HIS A 342 1.52 6.83 6.25
C HIS A 342 0.19 7.52 6.57
N HIS A 343 -0.60 7.88 5.55
CA HIS A 343 -1.94 8.47 5.72
C HIS A 343 -3.07 7.43 5.76
N ARG A 344 -2.71 6.14 5.72
CA ARG A 344 -3.61 4.99 5.95
C ARG A 344 -4.80 4.91 5.00
N PHE A 345 -4.60 5.30 3.74
CA PHE A 345 -5.60 5.08 2.69
C PHE A 345 -6.02 3.61 2.65
N LYS A 346 -7.30 3.37 2.31
CA LYS A 346 -7.87 2.03 2.20
C LYS A 346 -7.57 1.42 0.84
N ARG A 347 -7.87 2.17 -0.24
CA ARG A 347 -7.68 1.74 -1.63
C ARG A 347 -7.04 2.84 -2.46
N VAL A 348 -6.18 2.43 -3.38
CA VAL A 348 -5.48 3.31 -4.31
C VAL A 348 -5.81 2.90 -5.73
N PHE A 349 -6.38 3.82 -6.50
CA PHE A 349 -6.73 3.62 -7.90
C PHE A 349 -5.81 4.45 -8.78
N TYR A 350 -5.23 3.89 -9.83
CA TYR A 350 -4.50 4.66 -10.83
C TYR A 350 -4.84 4.28 -12.27
N ALA A 351 -4.80 5.22 -13.21
CA ALA A 351 -5.09 4.93 -14.62
C ALA A 351 -3.85 4.46 -15.39
N PHE A 352 -2.80 5.29 -15.38
CA PHE A 352 -1.61 5.06 -16.20
C PHE A 352 -0.43 4.57 -15.36
N PRO A 353 0.25 3.48 -15.76
CA PRO A 353 1.43 2.98 -15.05
C PRO A 353 2.62 3.94 -15.23
N ASN A 354 3.53 3.95 -14.26
CA ASN A 354 4.74 4.75 -14.28
C ASN A 354 5.96 3.83 -14.42
N PRO A 355 6.49 3.63 -15.65
CA PRO A 355 7.56 2.67 -15.89
C PRO A 355 8.93 3.12 -15.35
N VAL A 356 9.07 4.40 -14.98
CA VAL A 356 10.36 4.98 -14.58
C VAL A 356 10.53 4.94 -13.05
N ASN A 357 9.50 5.38 -12.32
CA ASN A 357 9.58 5.54 -10.86
C ASN A 357 8.34 4.99 -10.13
N GLY A 358 7.43 4.29 -10.82
CA GLY A 358 6.19 3.76 -10.24
C GLY A 358 6.46 2.79 -9.11
N ALA A 359 5.75 2.96 -8.00
CA ALA A 359 6.02 2.19 -6.78
C ALA A 359 4.93 1.20 -6.36
N LEU A 360 3.87 1.06 -7.16
CA LEU A 360 2.75 0.16 -6.88
C LEU A 360 2.67 -1.01 -7.86
N GLY A 361 3.32 -0.94 -9.01
CA GLY A 361 3.35 -2.03 -9.98
C GLY A 361 4.34 -1.85 -11.11
N GLY A 362 4.83 -0.62 -11.34
CA GLY A 362 5.83 -0.30 -12.34
C GLY A 362 7.21 -0.84 -11.97
N VAL A 363 7.94 -0.12 -11.12
CA VAL A 363 9.31 -0.47 -10.71
C VAL A 363 9.33 -1.17 -9.35
N TYR A 364 8.56 -0.64 -8.39
CA TYR A 364 8.44 -1.21 -7.04
C TYR A 364 7.01 -1.70 -6.75
N ARG A 365 6.87 -2.47 -5.68
CA ARG A 365 5.58 -2.92 -5.13
C ARG A 365 5.52 -2.67 -3.63
N LEU A 366 5.57 -1.39 -3.24
CA LEU A 366 5.65 -1.00 -1.84
C LEU A 366 4.43 -1.47 -1.03
N HIS A 367 3.25 -1.50 -1.64
CA HIS A 367 2.03 -1.96 -0.98
C HIS A 367 2.00 -3.47 -0.70
N GLY A 368 2.93 -4.24 -1.26
CA GLY A 368 3.10 -5.67 -1.00
C GLY A 368 4.15 -6.01 0.06
N GLU A 369 4.93 -5.02 0.52
CA GLU A 369 6.04 -5.27 1.43
C GLU A 369 5.54 -5.69 2.82
N LYS A 370 6.03 -6.83 3.31
CA LYS A 370 5.52 -7.45 4.55
C LYS A 370 6.05 -6.75 5.80
N SER A 371 7.19 -6.06 5.71
CA SER A 371 7.77 -5.34 6.84
C SER A 371 7.05 -4.03 7.17
N LEU A 372 6.10 -3.60 6.35
CA LEU A 372 5.33 -2.37 6.56
C LEU A 372 4.11 -2.64 7.45
N ASN A 373 3.73 -1.66 8.27
CA ASN A 373 2.68 -1.82 9.28
C ASN A 373 1.26 -1.67 8.71
N HIS A 374 1.08 -0.86 7.67
CA HIS A 374 -0.22 -0.58 7.03
C HIS A 374 -0.17 -1.04 5.57
N HIS A 375 -1.25 -1.65 5.11
CA HIS A 375 -1.41 -2.13 3.74
C HIS A 375 -2.69 -1.57 3.14
N TYR A 376 -2.68 -1.36 1.83
CA TYR A 376 -3.82 -0.88 1.06
C TYR A 376 -3.93 -1.66 -0.25
N ASN A 377 -5.15 -1.82 -0.74
CA ASN A 377 -5.38 -2.45 -2.04
C ASN A 377 -5.08 -1.46 -3.16
N VAL A 378 -4.53 -1.98 -4.26
CA VAL A 378 -4.15 -1.18 -5.42
C VAL A 378 -4.89 -1.69 -6.64
N PHE A 379 -5.51 -0.78 -7.38
CA PHE A 379 -6.24 -1.08 -8.60
C PHE A 379 -5.77 -0.21 -9.75
N ARG A 380 -5.74 -0.79 -10.93
CA ARG A 380 -5.50 -0.11 -12.19
C ARG A 380 -6.81 0.04 -12.95
N VAL A 381 -7.12 1.25 -13.38
CA VAL A 381 -8.27 1.56 -14.23
C VAL A 381 -7.82 1.65 -15.68
N SER A 382 -8.35 0.78 -16.54
CA SER A 382 -8.14 0.84 -17.99
C SER A 382 -9.03 1.93 -18.59
N VAL A 383 -8.40 2.93 -19.21
CA VAL A 383 -9.10 4.06 -19.84
C VAL A 383 -9.24 3.81 -21.34
N PRO A 384 -10.47 3.83 -21.91
CA PRO A 384 -10.67 3.67 -23.34
C PRO A 384 -10.01 4.78 -24.17
N GLU A 385 -9.32 4.41 -25.26
CA GLU A 385 -8.67 5.35 -26.17
C GLU A 385 -9.67 6.39 -26.75
N ALA A 386 -10.92 6.00 -27.01
CA ALA A 386 -11.96 6.90 -27.48
C ALA A 386 -12.26 8.05 -26.49
N TYR A 387 -12.20 7.78 -25.18
CA TYR A 387 -12.41 8.81 -24.15
C TYR A 387 -11.26 9.82 -24.15
N LEU A 388 -10.02 9.35 -24.30
CA LEU A 388 -8.83 10.21 -24.38
C LEU A 388 -8.82 11.08 -25.65
N ASN A 389 -9.31 10.56 -26.77
CA ASN A 389 -9.42 11.32 -28.02
C ASN A 389 -10.53 12.38 -27.96
N GLY A 390 -11.66 12.07 -27.32
CA GLY A 390 -12.77 13.03 -27.13
C GLY A 390 -12.42 14.23 -26.25
N LEU A 391 -11.47 14.09 -25.33
CA LEU A 391 -10.94 15.22 -24.55
C LEU A 391 -10.22 16.28 -25.42
N ASN A 392 -9.69 15.89 -26.58
CA ASN A 392 -8.94 16.79 -27.46
C ASN A 392 -9.83 17.65 -28.36
N ASP A 393 -11.00 17.15 -28.77
CA ASP A 393 -11.85 17.83 -29.76
C ASP A 393 -12.65 19.01 -29.14
N GLY A 394 -12.86 19.00 -27.82
CA GLY A 394 -13.48 20.10 -27.08
C GLY A 394 -12.65 21.38 -26.96
N SER A 395 -11.52 21.48 -27.69
CA SER A 395 -10.64 22.67 -27.75
C SER A 395 -10.69 23.40 -29.10
N LYS A 396 -11.57 22.98 -30.03
CA LYS A 396 -11.69 23.57 -31.37
C LYS A 396 -13.01 24.30 -31.65
N GLU A 397 -13.92 24.36 -30.71
CA GLU A 397 -15.14 25.16 -30.83
C GLU A 397 -15.21 26.20 -29.71
N CYS A 398 -14.65 27.39 -30.00
CA CYS A 398 -15.11 28.71 -29.54
C CYS A 398 -14.46 29.77 -30.43
#